data_AF-A0A7S1TPZ5-F1
#
_entry.id   AF-A0A7S1TPZ5-F1
#
_cell.length_a   1.000
_cell.length_b   1.000
_cell.length_c   1.000
_cell.angle_alpha   90.00
_cell.angle_beta   90.00
_cell.angle_gamma   90.00
#
_symmetry.space_group_name_H-M   'P 1'
#
loop_
_entity.id
_entity.type
_entity.pdbx_description
1 polymer ?
#
loop_
_entity_poly.entity_id
_entity_poly.type
_entity_poly.pdbx_seq_one_letter_code
_entity_poly.pdbx_strand_id
1 'polypeptide(L)'
;MRADGTVAISSQENAQVWVGKFKLADDGFFALDVAEFDDDVGEVYDFPRSVDGCSVEYCNVEGIHFTDNDRLLLAVSDKMKSRGKQNYKCLGKDQSAHVFSLP
;
A
#
# COMPACT_ATOMS: atom_id res chain seq x y z
N MET A 1 -12.07 4.39 -10.90
CA MET A 1 -11.22 5.37 -10.19
C MET A 1 -12.13 6.51 -9.77
N ARG A 2 -12.39 6.69 -8.47
CA ARG A 2 -13.04 7.92 -8.02
C ARG A 2 -12.06 9.08 -8.25
N ALA A 3 -12.56 10.18 -8.79
CA ALA A 3 -11.81 11.42 -8.94
C ALA A 3 -11.76 12.22 -7.62
N ASP A 4 -11.74 11.51 -6.48
CA ASP A 4 -11.83 12.11 -5.14
C ASP A 4 -10.48 12.18 -4.42
N GLY A 5 -9.39 11.92 -5.13
CA GLY A 5 -8.03 12.01 -4.61
C GLY A 5 -7.59 10.85 -3.72
N THR A 6 -8.35 9.77 -3.59
CA THR A 6 -7.94 8.64 -2.74
C THR A 6 -6.66 7.98 -3.26
N VAL A 7 -5.69 7.78 -2.37
CA VAL A 7 -4.38 7.20 -2.70
C VAL A 7 -3.95 6.20 -1.62
N ALA A 8 -3.18 5.19 -2.03
CA ALA A 8 -2.54 4.22 -1.13
C ALA A 8 -1.04 4.18 -1.38
N ILE A 9 -0.25 4.19 -0.31
CA ILE A 9 1.21 4.15 -0.37
C ILE A 9 1.71 2.99 0.50
N SER A 10 2.42 2.05 -0.13
CA SER A 10 3.05 0.91 0.53
C SER A 10 4.39 1.32 1.17
N SER A 11 4.64 0.89 2.40
CA SER A 11 5.96 0.90 3.04
C SER A 11 6.53 -0.51 3.08
N GLN A 12 7.60 -0.73 2.32
CA GLN A 12 8.38 -1.97 2.36
C GLN A 12 9.16 -2.14 3.68
N GLU A 13 9.52 -1.03 4.33
CA GLU A 13 10.32 -1.05 5.56
C GLU A 13 9.48 -1.52 6.76
N ASN A 14 8.25 -1.01 6.88
CA ASN A 14 7.38 -1.30 8.03
C ASN A 14 6.35 -2.40 7.76
N ALA A 15 6.20 -2.83 6.50
CA ALA A 15 5.11 -3.66 6.01
C ALA A 15 3.74 -3.06 6.36
N GLN A 16 3.54 -1.82 5.90
CA GLN A 16 2.36 -1.01 6.15
C GLN A 16 1.84 -0.42 4.85
N VAL A 17 0.57 -0.03 4.83
CA VAL A 17 -0.02 0.81 3.80
C VAL A 17 -0.66 2.03 4.45
N TRP A 18 -0.28 3.21 3.97
CA TRP A 18 -1.01 4.43 4.27
C TRP A 18 -2.10 4.61 3.22
N VAL A 19 -3.34 4.85 3.65
CA VAL A 19 -4.46 5.20 2.78
C VAL A 19 -4.93 6.59 3.18
N GLY A 20 -4.95 7.51 2.24
CA GLY A 20 -5.35 8.89 2.50
C GLY A 20 -5.78 9.63 1.25
N LYS A 21 -5.67 10.95 1.30
CA LYS A 21 -6.10 11.83 0.21
C LYS A 21 -4.92 12.60 -0.38
N PHE A 22 -4.94 12.72 -1.70
CA PHE A 22 -4.13 13.64 -2.48
C PHE A 22 -5.04 14.77 -2.94
N LYS A 23 -4.65 16.02 -2.68
CA LYS A 23 -5.45 17.18 -3.04
C LYS A 23 -5.46 17.33 -4.57
N LEU A 24 -6.67 17.48 -5.11
CA LEU A 24 -6.92 17.74 -6.51
C LEU A 24 -7.40 19.18 -6.65
N ALA A 25 -7.22 19.78 -7.83
CA ALA A 25 -7.83 21.07 -8.12
C ALA A 25 -9.37 20.96 -8.16
N ASP A 26 -10.06 22.10 -8.10
CA ASP A 26 -11.53 22.18 -8.07
C ASP A 26 -12.19 21.53 -9.31
N ASP A 27 -11.45 21.43 -10.42
CA ASP A 27 -11.88 20.77 -11.66
C ASP A 27 -11.64 19.24 -11.65
N GLY A 28 -11.12 18.69 -10.56
CA GLY A 28 -10.80 17.28 -10.37
C GLY A 28 -9.50 16.83 -11.04
N PHE A 29 -8.71 17.75 -11.60
CA PHE A 29 -7.42 17.45 -12.22
C PHE A 29 -6.25 17.71 -11.27
N PHE A 30 -5.10 17.12 -11.61
CA PHE A 30 -3.84 17.44 -10.94
C PHE A 30 -3.38 18.83 -11.36
N ALA A 31 -3.26 19.74 -10.40
CA ALA A 31 -2.59 21.01 -10.61
C ALA A 31 -1.34 21.06 -9.72
N LEU A 32 -0.19 21.36 -10.34
CA LEU A 32 1.14 21.18 -9.75
C LEU A 32 1.36 22.08 -8.52
N ASP A 33 0.62 23.19 -8.45
CA ASP A 33 0.62 24.20 -7.39
C ASP A 33 -0.21 23.82 -6.17
N VAL A 34 -1.07 22.81 -6.27
CA VAL A 34 -1.90 22.26 -5.17
C VAL A 34 -1.63 20.77 -4.91
N ALA A 35 -0.63 20.21 -5.58
CA ALA A 35 -0.28 18.79 -5.55
C ALA A 35 0.38 18.41 -4.21
N GLU A 36 -0.43 18.22 -3.18
CA GLU A 36 -0.01 17.82 -1.83
C GLU A 36 -0.88 16.69 -1.27
N PHE A 37 -0.34 15.94 -0.31
CA PHE A 37 -1.16 15.05 0.50
C PHE A 37 -1.98 15.87 1.48
N ASP A 38 -3.18 15.40 1.78
CA ASP A 38 -3.99 15.96 2.85
C ASP A 38 -3.51 15.37 4.18
N ASP A 39 -2.69 16.13 4.90
CA ASP A 39 -2.10 15.69 6.18
C ASP A 39 -3.15 15.46 7.28
N ASP A 40 -4.36 16.01 7.12
CA ASP A 40 -5.47 15.83 8.06
C ASP A 40 -6.30 14.57 7.76
N VAL A 41 -6.05 13.90 6.62
CA VAL A 41 -6.84 12.74 6.16
C VAL A 41 -5.94 11.59 5.75
N GLY A 42 -5.86 10.58 6.62
CA GLY A 42 -5.31 9.29 6.28
C GLY A 42 -5.14 8.37 7.48
N GLU A 43 -5.00 7.09 7.18
CA GLU A 43 -4.84 6.03 8.16
C GLU A 43 -3.72 5.08 7.73
N VAL A 44 -2.95 4.61 8.70
CA VAL A 44 -1.89 3.62 8.48
C VAL A 44 -2.41 2.26 8.90
N TYR A 45 -2.35 1.31 7.98
CA TYR A 45 -2.72 -0.09 8.22
C TYR A 45 -1.49 -0.97 8.14
N ASP A 46 -1.35 -1.90 9.09
CA ASP A 46 -0.36 -2.96 9.01
C ASP A 46 -0.82 -4.04 8.02
N PHE A 47 0.08 -4.52 7.17
CA PHE A 47 -0.16 -5.79 6.50
C PHE A 47 -0.20 -6.93 7.53
N PRO A 48 -0.98 -7.99 7.31
CA PRO A 48 -1.05 -9.11 8.23
C PRO A 48 0.33 -9.67 8.56
N ARG A 49 0.58 -9.90 9.85
CA ARG A 49 1.77 -10.63 10.32
C ARG A 49 1.57 -12.14 10.11
N SER A 50 2.62 -12.92 10.37
CA SER A 50 2.55 -14.39 10.40
C SER A 50 1.44 -14.90 11.32
N VAL A 51 1.09 -16.19 11.21
CA VAL A 51 0.01 -16.83 12.00
C VAL A 51 0.22 -16.67 13.51
N ASP A 52 1.48 -16.63 13.97
CA ASP A 52 1.86 -16.38 15.37
C ASP A 52 1.83 -14.88 15.77
N GLY A 53 1.46 -13.99 14.84
CA GLY A 53 1.40 -12.55 15.00
C GLY A 53 2.74 -11.83 15.07
N CYS A 54 3.87 -12.55 15.09
CA CYS A 54 5.15 -11.95 15.47
C CYS A 54 5.97 -11.46 14.28
N SER A 55 5.84 -12.09 13.11
CA SER A 55 6.79 -11.91 12.02
C SER A 55 6.18 -11.13 10.85
N VAL A 56 7.02 -10.31 10.24
CA VAL A 56 6.71 -9.65 8.96
C VAL A 56 6.81 -10.68 7.83
N GLU A 57 5.75 -10.78 7.02
CA GLU A 57 5.72 -11.64 5.82
C GLU A 57 5.59 -10.84 4.50
N TYR A 58 4.97 -9.66 4.54
CA TYR A 58 4.74 -8.80 3.37
C TYR A 58 5.84 -7.73 3.23
N CYS A 59 7.02 -8.16 2.77
CA CYS A 59 8.20 -7.29 2.78
C CYS A 59 8.41 -6.48 1.48
N ASN A 60 7.94 -7.00 0.34
CA ASN A 60 8.27 -6.46 -0.98
C ASN A 60 7.02 -6.02 -1.74
N VAL A 61 6.02 -5.46 -1.05
CA VAL A 61 4.83 -4.92 -1.71
C VAL A 61 5.22 -3.66 -2.47
N GLU A 62 5.29 -3.75 -3.80
CA GLU A 62 5.74 -2.68 -4.70
C GLU A 62 4.58 -2.05 -5.51
N GLY A 63 3.41 -2.71 -5.59
CA GLY A 63 2.24 -2.17 -6.27
C GLY A 63 0.97 -2.34 -5.42
N ILE A 64 0.11 -1.32 -5.43
CA ILE A 64 -1.19 -1.33 -4.78
C ILE A 64 -2.24 -0.74 -5.72
N HIS A 65 -3.42 -1.35 -5.74
CA HIS A 65 -4.58 -0.88 -6.48
C HIS A 65 -5.87 -1.10 -5.69
N PHE A 66 -6.77 -0.11 -5.71
CA PHE A 66 -8.12 -0.26 -5.17
C PHE A 66 -9.00 -1.06 -6.13
N THR A 67 -9.76 -2.02 -5.61
CA THR A 67 -10.76 -2.79 -6.36
C THR A 67 -12.06 -2.89 -5.56
N ASP A 68 -13.13 -3.35 -6.21
CA ASP A 68 -14.49 -3.43 -5.66
C ASP A 68 -14.96 -2.14 -4.97
N ASN A 69 -15.07 -1.04 -5.74
CA ASN A 69 -15.49 0.27 -5.23
C ASN A 69 -14.71 0.72 -3.97
N ASP A 70 -13.39 0.50 -4.00
CA ASP A 70 -12.44 0.91 -2.96
C ASP A 70 -12.56 0.13 -1.63
N ARG A 71 -13.30 -1.00 -1.63
CA ARG A 71 -13.43 -1.87 -0.45
C ARG A 71 -12.26 -2.84 -0.30
N LEU A 72 -11.56 -3.12 -1.39
CA LEU A 72 -10.48 -4.08 -1.43
C LEU A 72 -9.20 -3.42 -1.95
N LEU A 73 -8.07 -3.79 -1.37
CA LEU A 73 -6.74 -3.50 -1.87
C LEU A 73 -6.18 -4.74 -2.56
N LEU A 74 -5.92 -4.65 -3.86
CA LEU A 74 -5.06 -5.57 -4.58
C LEU A 74 -3.61 -5.09 -4.44
N ALA A 75 -2.78 -5.89 -3.78
CA ALA A 75 -1.36 -5.64 -3.63
C ALA A 75 -0.56 -6.67 -4.43
N VAL A 76 0.56 -6.24 -5.00
CA VAL A 76 1.52 -7.13 -5.67
C VAL A 76 2.88 -6.98 -5.02
N SER A 77 3.52 -8.12 -4.78
CA SER A 77 4.88 -8.18 -4.25
C SER A 77 5.88 -8.58 -5.32
N ASP A 78 6.97 -7.83 -5.41
CA ASP A 78 8.08 -8.16 -6.29
C ASP A 78 9.05 -9.14 -5.61
N LYS A 79 9.99 -9.66 -6.41
CA LYS A 79 11.07 -10.53 -5.99
C LYS A 79 12.05 -9.82 -5.05
N MET A 80 12.43 -10.53 -3.99
CA MET A 80 13.56 -10.16 -3.15
C MET A 80 14.81 -9.98 -4.01
N LYS A 81 15.42 -8.80 -3.92
CA LYS A 81 16.66 -8.53 -4.67
C LYS A 81 17.74 -9.47 -4.15
N SER A 82 18.52 -10.08 -5.05
CA SER A 82 19.50 -11.13 -4.71
C SER A 82 20.61 -10.72 -3.74
N ARG A 83 20.82 -9.43 -3.55
CA ARG A 83 21.76 -8.85 -2.58
C ARG A 83 21.07 -8.16 -1.40
N GLY A 84 19.75 -8.27 -1.28
CA GLY A 84 18.97 -7.71 -0.19
C GLY A 84 19.26 -8.45 1.11
N LYS A 85 19.46 -7.70 2.20
CA LYS A 85 19.52 -8.25 3.56
C LYS A 85 18.10 -8.29 4.13
N GLN A 86 17.27 -9.23 3.67
CA GLN A 86 15.92 -9.42 4.20
C GLN A 86 15.77 -10.80 4.84
N ASN A 87 14.80 -10.91 5.76
CA ASN A 87 14.51 -12.16 6.46
C ASN A 87 13.95 -13.21 5.47
N TYR A 88 14.38 -14.47 5.60
CA TYR A 88 13.90 -15.56 4.74
C TYR A 88 12.37 -15.74 4.77
N LYS A 89 11.69 -15.29 5.84
CA LYS A 89 10.22 -15.29 5.95
C LYS A 89 9.54 -14.47 4.86
N CYS A 90 10.20 -13.43 4.35
CA CYS A 90 9.72 -12.62 3.23
C CYS A 90 9.56 -13.43 1.93
N LEU A 91 10.27 -14.56 1.79
CA LEU A 91 10.18 -15.41 0.59
C LEU A 91 8.80 -16.05 0.43
N GLY A 92 8.04 -16.21 1.52
CA GLY A 92 6.71 -16.83 1.47
C GLY A 92 5.68 -16.00 0.68
N LYS A 93 5.90 -14.69 0.56
CA LYS A 93 5.05 -13.77 -0.20
C LYS A 93 5.81 -13.14 -1.38
N ASP A 94 6.93 -13.69 -1.82
CA ASP A 94 7.69 -13.16 -2.95
C ASP A 94 6.95 -13.40 -4.27
N GLN A 95 7.06 -12.48 -5.24
CA GLN A 95 6.50 -12.63 -6.59
C GLN A 95 5.03 -13.10 -6.60
N SER A 96 4.14 -12.42 -5.88
CA SER A 96 2.75 -12.85 -5.72
C SER A 96 1.76 -11.68 -5.68
N ALA A 97 0.48 -12.01 -5.78
CA ALA A 97 -0.62 -11.05 -5.69
C ALA A 97 -1.50 -11.39 -4.47
N HIS A 98 -2.00 -10.36 -3.80
CA HIS A 98 -2.73 -10.45 -2.54
C HIS A 98 -3.94 -9.52 -2.56
N VAL A 99 -5.03 -9.93 -1.94
CA VAL A 99 -6.23 -9.11 -1.79
C VAL A 99 -6.49 -8.91 -0.31
N PHE A 100 -6.67 -7.66 0.11
CA PHE A 100 -6.97 -7.27 1.48
C PHE A 100 -8.29 -6.49 1.52
N SER A 101 -9.09 -6.70 2.54
CA SER A 101 -10.18 -5.78 2.90
C SER A 101 -9.65 -4.74 3.87
N LEU A 102 -9.97 -3.47 3.62
CA LEU A 102 -9.77 -2.43 4.65
C LEU A 102 -10.79 -2.64 5.79
N PRO A 103 -10.42 -2.33 7.05
CA PRO A 103 -11.31 -2.42 8.21
C PRO A 103 -12.59 -1.59 8.10
#